data_AF-A0A533SFM7-F1
#
_entry.id   AF-A0A533SFM7-F1
#
_cell.length_a   1.000
_cell.length_b   1.000
_cell.length_c   1.000
_cell.angle_alpha   90.00
_cell.angle_beta   90.00
_cell.angle_gamma   90.00
#
_symmetry.space_group_name_H-M   'P 1'
#
loop_
_entity.id
_entity.type
_entity.pdbx_description
1 polymer ?
#
loop_
_entity_poly.entity_id
_entity_poly.type
_entity_poly.pdbx_seq_one_letter_code
_entity_poly.pdbx_strand_id
1 'polypeptide(L)'
;MSDAALEAIIAEVQAGPRYRAIHPGLVRRIAAQELAKGRKPKETIKAVRNKLHQIGGAYQETLIDYAKLGAELETLPAQTGDPALQSFCRHAMQQHASTHERLPILEQLFTQALASLAPVTSLLDLACGLNPLALPWMPLATAAPYFACALYNDQVDFLNRFL
;
A
#
# COMPACT_ATOMS: atom_id res chain seq x y z
N MET A 1 -22.83 -6.33 -21.56
CA MET A 1 -21.91 -5.24 -21.97
C MET A 1 -20.71 -5.89 -22.62
N SER A 2 -20.17 -5.34 -23.71
CA SER A 2 -18.96 -5.91 -24.34
C SER A 2 -17.72 -5.63 -23.50
N ASP A 3 -16.70 -6.48 -23.62
CA ASP A 3 -15.40 -6.28 -22.97
C ASP A 3 -14.78 -4.93 -23.34
N ALA A 4 -14.93 -4.50 -24.60
CA ALA A 4 -14.45 -3.20 -25.07
C ALA A 4 -15.04 -2.01 -24.29
N ALA A 5 -16.33 -2.07 -23.90
CA ALA A 5 -16.95 -1.03 -23.11
C ALA A 5 -16.49 -1.04 -21.65
N LEU A 6 -16.13 -2.22 -21.11
CA LEU A 6 -15.51 -2.33 -19.77
C LEU A 6 -14.11 -1.72 -19.77
N GLU A 7 -13.29 -2.01 -20.78
CA GLU A 7 -11.95 -1.44 -20.91
C GLU A 7 -11.98 0.09 -20.98
N ALA A 8 -12.92 0.67 -21.73
CA ALA A 8 -13.06 2.12 -21.82
C ALA A 8 -13.36 2.76 -20.46
N ILE A 9 -14.19 2.11 -19.63
CA ILE A 9 -14.48 2.57 -18.27
C ILE A 9 -13.24 2.46 -17.37
N ILE A 10 -12.50 1.35 -17.45
CA ILE A 10 -11.28 1.15 -16.67
C ILE A 10 -10.23 2.21 -17.01
N ALA A 11 -9.98 2.44 -18.32
CA ALA A 11 -9.05 3.44 -18.80
C ALA A 11 -9.43 4.85 -18.30
N GLU A 12 -10.72 5.21 -18.40
CA GLU A 12 -11.20 6.49 -17.90
C GLU A 12 -11.02 6.60 -16.37
N VAL A 13 -11.33 5.55 -15.61
CA VAL A 13 -11.07 5.55 -14.15
C VAL A 13 -9.59 5.81 -13.85
N GLN A 14 -8.68 5.09 -14.53
CA GLN A 14 -7.23 5.15 -14.31
C GLN A 14 -6.54 6.37 -14.92
N ALA A 15 -7.21 7.15 -15.76
CA ALA A 15 -6.68 8.43 -16.26
C ALA A 15 -6.42 9.44 -15.13
N GLY A 16 -7.09 9.30 -13.98
CA GLY A 16 -6.87 10.15 -12.81
C GLY A 16 -5.61 9.76 -12.03
N PRO A 17 -4.78 10.73 -11.59
CA PRO A 17 -3.50 10.45 -10.93
C PRO A 17 -3.61 9.67 -9.61
N ARG A 18 -4.78 9.74 -8.94
CA ARG A 18 -5.07 8.99 -7.69
C ARG A 18 -5.42 7.52 -7.91
N TYR A 19 -5.73 7.14 -9.15
CA TYR A 19 -6.23 5.80 -9.49
C TYR A 19 -5.31 5.06 -10.48
N ARG A 20 -4.45 5.80 -11.21
CA ARG A 20 -3.56 5.25 -12.25
C ARG A 20 -2.73 4.05 -11.80
N ALA A 21 -2.25 4.08 -10.55
CA ALA A 21 -1.37 3.05 -10.02
C ALA A 21 -2.12 1.91 -9.32
N ILE A 22 -3.44 2.00 -9.17
CA ILE A 22 -4.23 0.91 -8.56
C ILE A 22 -4.24 -0.28 -9.51
N HIS A 23 -4.01 -1.49 -8.94
CA HIS A 23 -3.96 -2.73 -9.70
C HIS A 23 -5.19 -2.89 -10.63
N PRO A 24 -5.00 -3.07 -11.95
CA PRO A 24 -6.09 -3.01 -12.93
C PRO A 24 -7.15 -4.10 -12.71
N GLY A 25 -6.75 -5.26 -12.18
CA GLY A 25 -7.70 -6.32 -11.81
C GLY A 25 -8.71 -5.90 -10.75
N LEU A 26 -8.33 -5.01 -9.82
CA LEU A 26 -9.26 -4.45 -8.82
C LEU A 26 -10.25 -3.49 -9.47
N VAL A 27 -9.74 -2.59 -10.32
CA VAL A 27 -10.56 -1.60 -11.05
C VAL A 27 -11.59 -2.32 -11.92
N ARG A 28 -11.16 -3.33 -12.69
CA ARG A 28 -12.03 -4.19 -13.49
C ARG A 28 -13.13 -4.83 -12.66
N ARG A 29 -12.77 -5.45 -11.54
CA ARG A 29 -13.73 -6.14 -10.65
C ARG A 29 -14.80 -5.18 -10.12
N ILE A 30 -14.40 -4.01 -9.64
CA ILE A 30 -15.34 -3.01 -9.12
C ILE A 30 -16.20 -2.45 -10.27
N ALA A 31 -15.61 -2.12 -11.41
CA ALA A 31 -16.36 -1.63 -12.57
C ALA A 31 -17.44 -2.63 -13.03
N ALA A 32 -17.09 -3.93 -13.14
CA ALA A 32 -18.04 -4.98 -13.48
C ALA A 32 -19.18 -5.08 -12.44
N GLN A 33 -18.87 -4.99 -11.16
CA GLN A 33 -19.88 -4.98 -10.07
C GLN A 33 -20.80 -3.77 -10.14
N GLU A 34 -20.29 -2.58 -10.46
CA GLU A 34 -21.11 -1.37 -10.56
C GLU A 34 -21.99 -1.35 -11.82
N LEU A 35 -21.52 -1.95 -12.92
CA LEU A 35 -22.30 -2.12 -14.15
C LEU A 35 -23.40 -3.17 -14.01
N ALA A 36 -23.15 -4.25 -13.27
CA ALA A 36 -24.16 -5.25 -12.95
C ALA A 36 -25.37 -4.66 -12.18
N LYS A 37 -25.22 -3.47 -11.57
CA LYS A 37 -26.31 -2.71 -10.93
C LYS A 37 -27.14 -1.88 -11.93
N GLY A 38 -26.91 -2.02 -13.23
CA GLY A 38 -27.65 -1.31 -14.29
C GLY A 38 -27.22 0.14 -14.50
N ARG A 39 -26.05 0.55 -13.99
CA ARG A 39 -25.58 1.93 -14.07
C ARG A 39 -25.12 2.30 -15.47
N LYS A 40 -25.28 3.58 -15.81
CA LYS A 40 -24.72 4.14 -17.05
C LYS A 40 -23.20 4.28 -16.92
N PRO A 41 -22.44 4.40 -18.03
CA PRO A 41 -20.98 4.49 -17.99
C PRO A 41 -20.44 5.60 -17.09
N LYS A 42 -20.97 6.83 -17.19
CA LYS A 42 -20.53 7.97 -16.36
C LYS A 42 -20.78 7.75 -14.86
N GLU A 43 -21.92 7.17 -14.51
CA GLU A 43 -22.28 6.83 -13.12
C GLU A 43 -21.38 5.72 -12.58
N THR A 44 -21.05 4.74 -13.42
CA THR A 44 -20.11 3.66 -13.11
C THR A 44 -18.74 4.24 -12.78
N ILE A 45 -18.18 5.10 -13.64
CA ILE A 45 -16.87 5.74 -13.40
C ILE A 45 -16.85 6.47 -12.04
N LYS A 46 -17.87 7.28 -11.77
CA LYS A 46 -17.99 8.01 -10.49
C LYS A 46 -18.03 7.04 -9.31
N ALA A 47 -18.83 5.99 -9.40
CA ALA A 47 -18.95 5.01 -8.33
C ALA A 47 -17.69 4.20 -8.09
N VAL A 48 -16.99 3.80 -9.16
CA VAL A 48 -15.70 3.12 -9.07
C VAL A 48 -14.69 4.02 -8.38
N ARG A 49 -14.52 5.26 -8.84
CA ARG A 49 -13.61 6.24 -8.20
C ARG A 49 -13.95 6.47 -6.73
N ASN A 50 -15.23 6.61 -6.39
CA ASN A 50 -15.69 6.73 -5.00
C ASN A 50 -15.30 5.51 -4.16
N LYS A 51 -15.50 4.28 -4.69
CA LYS A 51 -15.14 3.06 -3.97
C LYS A 51 -13.62 2.92 -3.80
N LEU A 52 -12.84 3.23 -4.84
CA LEU A 52 -11.38 3.22 -4.79
C LEU A 52 -10.83 4.26 -3.80
N HIS A 53 -11.47 5.43 -3.71
CA HIS A 53 -11.14 6.42 -2.69
C HIS A 53 -11.38 5.85 -1.29
N GLN A 54 -12.55 5.26 -1.02
CA GLN A 54 -12.86 4.69 0.30
C GLN A 54 -11.89 3.59 0.76
N ILE A 55 -11.44 2.73 -0.16
CA ILE A 55 -10.62 1.55 0.21
C ILE A 55 -9.10 1.78 0.08
N GLY A 56 -8.68 2.91 -0.51
CA GLY A 56 -7.27 3.20 -0.74
C GLY A 56 -6.97 4.68 -0.60
N GLY A 57 -7.63 5.52 -1.40
CA GLY A 57 -7.34 6.95 -1.44
C GLY A 57 -7.53 7.71 -0.13
N ALA A 58 -8.40 7.24 0.76
CA ALA A 58 -8.62 7.81 2.09
C ALA A 58 -7.40 7.65 3.02
N TYR A 59 -6.54 6.67 2.76
CA TYR A 59 -5.31 6.45 3.52
C TYR A 59 -4.12 7.23 2.95
N GLN A 60 -4.27 7.86 1.77
CA GLN A 60 -3.27 8.65 1.07
C GLN A 60 -3.92 9.97 0.59
N GLU A 61 -4.34 10.82 1.53
CA GLU A 61 -5.00 12.09 1.22
C GLU A 61 -4.15 12.95 0.27
N THR A 62 -2.84 12.99 0.54
CA THR A 62 -1.81 13.48 -0.36
C THR A 62 -1.16 12.30 -1.07
N LEU A 63 -0.90 12.45 -2.38
CA LEU A 63 -0.19 11.42 -3.15
C LEU A 63 1.23 11.27 -2.60
N ILE A 64 1.59 10.03 -2.27
CA ILE A 64 2.94 9.68 -1.82
C ILE A 64 3.85 9.59 -3.04
N ASP A 65 4.98 10.28 -2.99
CA ASP A 65 5.99 10.22 -4.05
C ASP A 65 6.94 9.04 -3.81
N TYR A 66 6.51 7.85 -4.22
CA TYR A 66 7.29 6.62 -4.09
C TYR A 66 8.61 6.65 -4.87
N ALA A 67 8.69 7.42 -5.95
CA ALA A 67 9.94 7.58 -6.70
C ALA A 67 10.97 8.36 -5.87
N LYS A 68 10.54 9.45 -5.22
CA LYS A 68 11.37 10.21 -4.29
C LYS A 68 11.79 9.37 -3.09
N LEU A 69 10.86 8.65 -2.47
CA LEU A 69 11.18 7.77 -1.34
C LEU A 69 12.16 6.67 -1.73
N GLY A 70 12.03 6.09 -2.92
CA GLY A 70 12.97 5.11 -3.45
C GLY A 70 14.38 5.68 -3.64
N ALA A 71 14.49 6.88 -4.21
CA ALA A 71 15.78 7.55 -4.40
C ALA A 71 16.46 7.89 -3.06
N GLU A 72 15.67 8.29 -2.05
CA GLU A 72 16.20 8.52 -0.70
C GLU A 72 16.69 7.22 -0.05
N LEU A 73 15.90 6.15 -0.15
CA LEU A 73 16.23 4.82 0.38
C LEU A 73 17.56 4.29 -0.17
N GLU A 74 17.84 4.49 -1.46
CA GLU A 74 19.10 4.07 -2.10
C GLU A 74 20.35 4.71 -1.49
N THR A 75 20.20 5.83 -0.75
CA THR A 75 21.32 6.50 -0.10
C THR A 75 21.58 6.02 1.34
N LEU A 76 20.71 5.17 1.88
CA LEU A 76 20.73 4.77 3.28
C LEU A 76 21.41 3.40 3.50
N PRO A 77 21.96 3.15 4.69
CA PRO A 77 22.40 1.82 5.10
C PRO A 77 21.21 0.84 5.13
N ALA A 78 21.42 -0.39 4.66
CA ALA A 78 20.38 -1.43 4.64
C ALA A 78 20.16 -2.10 6.01
N GLN A 79 21.00 -1.81 7.01
CA GLN A 79 20.91 -2.41 8.33
C GLN A 79 19.67 -1.88 9.07
N THR A 80 18.76 -2.77 9.46
CA THR A 80 17.50 -2.42 10.16
C THR A 80 17.73 -1.69 11.49
N GLY A 81 18.86 -1.92 12.15
CA GLY A 81 19.26 -1.23 13.37
C GLY A 81 19.80 0.19 13.15
N ASP A 82 20.01 0.63 11.90
CA ASP A 82 20.59 1.93 11.60
C ASP A 82 19.60 3.08 11.92
N PRO A 83 19.99 4.08 12.74
CA PRO A 83 19.11 5.19 13.08
C PRO A 83 18.62 6.01 11.88
N ALA A 84 19.42 6.13 10.81
CA ALA A 84 19.02 6.88 9.61
C ALA A 84 17.91 6.14 8.85
N LEU A 85 18.05 4.81 8.69
CA LEU A 85 17.01 3.99 8.09
C LEU A 85 15.71 4.02 8.92
N GLN A 86 15.82 3.91 10.24
CA GLN A 86 14.64 4.01 11.12
C GLN A 86 13.95 5.38 11.05
N SER A 87 14.72 6.46 10.97
CA SER A 87 14.19 7.80 10.79
C SER A 87 13.42 7.93 9.46
N PHE A 88 14.01 7.45 8.37
CA PHE A 88 13.38 7.38 7.06
C PHE A 88 12.06 6.57 7.10
N CYS A 89 12.09 5.39 7.71
CA CYS A 89 10.90 4.54 7.84
C CYS A 89 9.75 5.26 8.54
N ARG A 90 10.02 5.92 9.69
CA ARG A 90 9.01 6.72 10.40
C ARG A 90 8.47 7.86 9.54
N HIS A 91 9.35 8.59 8.84
CA HIS A 91 8.94 9.70 7.97
C HIS A 91 8.03 9.22 6.82
N ALA A 92 8.40 8.14 6.14
CA ALA A 92 7.59 7.57 5.07
C ALA A 92 6.25 7.04 5.61
N MET A 93 6.25 6.30 6.73
CA MET A 93 5.04 5.80 7.38
C MET A 93 4.05 6.90 7.79
N GLN A 94 4.54 8.11 8.12
CA GLN A 94 3.70 9.26 8.44
C GLN A 94 2.82 9.70 7.26
N GLN A 95 3.24 9.43 6.02
CA GLN A 95 2.51 9.88 4.82
C GLN A 95 1.25 9.04 4.52
N HIS A 96 1.05 7.93 5.25
CA HIS A 96 -0.10 7.05 5.10
C HIS A 96 -0.89 6.97 6.41
N ALA A 97 -2.18 7.29 6.38
CA ALA A 97 -2.98 7.55 7.58
C ALA A 97 -2.93 6.38 8.60
N SER A 98 -3.11 5.14 8.14
CA SER A 98 -3.11 3.96 9.03
C SER A 98 -1.73 3.65 9.65
N THR A 99 -0.63 3.99 8.99
CA THR A 99 0.71 3.81 9.57
C THR A 99 1.09 4.99 10.46
N HIS A 100 0.64 6.20 10.11
CA HIS A 100 0.78 7.39 10.94
C HIS A 100 0.15 7.21 12.32
N GLU A 101 -1.08 6.68 12.38
CA GLU A 101 -1.80 6.39 13.63
C GLU A 101 -1.03 5.45 14.58
N ARG A 102 -0.14 4.60 14.02
CA ARG A 102 0.62 3.60 14.80
C ARG A 102 1.99 4.10 15.25
N LEU A 103 2.51 5.19 14.68
CA LEU A 103 3.82 5.74 15.04
C LEU A 103 4.00 5.97 16.55
N PRO A 104 3.01 6.48 17.32
CA PRO A 104 3.18 6.71 18.76
C PRO A 104 3.48 5.46 19.58
N ILE A 105 3.14 4.28 19.07
CA ILE A 105 3.32 2.99 19.77
C ILE A 105 4.24 2.02 19.01
N LEU A 106 4.87 2.47 17.93
CA LEU A 106 5.59 1.62 16.97
C LEU A 106 6.68 0.76 17.64
N GLU A 107 7.43 1.34 18.58
CA GLU A 107 8.56 0.66 19.23
C GLU A 107 8.15 -0.58 20.04
N GLN A 108 6.91 -0.61 20.52
CA GLN A 108 6.40 -1.69 21.37
C GLN A 108 5.36 -2.56 20.66
N LEU A 109 4.70 -2.03 19.62
CA LEU A 109 3.56 -2.66 18.99
C LEU A 109 3.84 -4.11 18.56
N PHE A 110 4.88 -4.32 17.74
CA PHE A 110 5.15 -5.63 17.16
C PHE A 110 5.84 -6.57 18.14
N THR A 111 6.74 -6.07 18.98
CA THR A 111 7.41 -6.88 20.00
C THR A 111 6.42 -7.43 21.02
N GLN A 112 5.40 -6.65 21.40
CA GLN A 112 4.33 -7.11 22.29
C GLN A 112 3.31 -8.00 21.57
N ALA A 113 2.78 -7.56 20.43
CA ALA A 113 1.72 -8.27 19.72
C ALA A 113 2.17 -9.64 19.18
N LEU A 114 3.46 -9.79 18.85
CA LEU A 114 4.03 -11.02 18.29
C LEU A 114 4.90 -11.79 19.30
N ALA A 115 4.91 -11.40 20.58
CA ALA A 115 5.78 -11.99 21.59
C ALA A 115 5.68 -13.52 21.68
N SER A 116 4.46 -14.07 21.62
CA SER A 116 4.21 -15.52 21.68
C SER A 116 4.59 -16.29 20.42
N LEU A 117 4.86 -15.58 19.32
CA LEU A 117 5.24 -16.13 18.02
C LEU A 117 6.73 -15.92 17.72
N ALA A 118 7.45 -15.21 18.59
CA ALA A 118 8.83 -14.82 18.35
C ALA A 118 9.81 -16.01 18.49
N PRO A 119 10.85 -16.10 17.64
CA PRO A 119 11.07 -15.25 16.48
C PRO A 119 10.11 -15.62 15.32
N VAL A 120 9.52 -14.62 14.68
CA VAL A 120 8.62 -14.85 13.54
C VAL A 120 9.44 -15.32 12.33
N THR A 121 9.19 -16.54 11.88
CA THR A 121 9.99 -17.19 10.82
C THR A 121 9.54 -16.85 9.41
N SER A 122 8.34 -16.26 9.24
CA SER A 122 7.82 -15.74 7.97
C SER A 122 6.64 -14.83 8.24
N LEU A 123 6.45 -13.79 7.44
CA LEU A 123 5.30 -12.88 7.57
C LEU A 123 4.57 -12.69 6.23
N LEU A 124 3.25 -12.77 6.26
CA LEU A 124 2.37 -12.38 5.15
C LEU A 124 1.53 -11.19 5.61
N ASP A 125 1.73 -10.03 4.99
CA ASP A 125 1.02 -8.79 5.29
C ASP A 125 0.07 -8.40 4.15
N LEU A 126 -1.22 -8.48 4.41
CA LEU A 126 -2.29 -8.24 3.46
C LEU A 126 -2.90 -6.85 3.67
N ALA A 127 -3.07 -6.10 2.58
CA ALA A 127 -3.43 -4.69 2.64
C ALA A 127 -2.44 -3.89 3.51
N CYS A 128 -1.15 -4.17 3.30
CA CYS A 128 -0.07 -3.75 4.20
C CYS A 128 0.08 -2.23 4.32
N GLY A 129 -0.37 -1.45 3.33
CA GLY A 129 -0.06 -0.02 3.25
C GLY A 129 1.45 0.19 3.30
N LEU A 130 1.94 1.07 4.17
CA LEU A 130 3.39 1.24 4.43
C LEU A 130 3.90 0.45 5.64
N ASN A 131 3.15 -0.54 6.14
CA ASN A 131 3.57 -1.35 7.28
C ASN A 131 4.90 -2.11 7.09
N PRO A 132 5.33 -2.52 5.89
CA PRO A 132 6.63 -3.18 5.77
C PRO A 132 7.80 -2.31 6.22
N LEU A 133 7.67 -0.98 6.18
CA LEU A 133 8.66 -0.05 6.73
C LEU A 133 8.80 -0.16 8.26
N ALA A 134 7.87 -0.84 8.94
CA ALA A 134 7.99 -1.15 10.36
C ALA A 134 8.90 -2.36 10.66
N LEU A 135 9.49 -3.00 9.64
CA LEU A 135 10.40 -4.13 9.78
C LEU A 135 11.48 -3.94 10.86
N PRO A 136 12.12 -2.76 11.02
CA PRO A 136 13.10 -2.53 12.08
C PRO A 136 12.62 -2.81 13.51
N TRP A 137 11.31 -2.78 13.75
CA TRP A 137 10.72 -2.98 15.08
C TRP A 137 10.01 -4.34 15.23
N MET A 138 10.09 -5.21 14.23
CA MET A 138 9.42 -6.52 14.27
C MET A 138 10.36 -7.63 14.77
N PRO A 139 9.88 -8.60 15.57
CA PRO A 139 10.68 -9.69 16.10
C PRO A 139 10.82 -10.84 15.07
N LEU A 140 11.27 -10.53 13.85
CA LEU A 140 11.50 -11.52 12.80
C LEU A 140 12.81 -12.28 13.05
N ALA A 141 12.80 -13.57 12.70
CA ALA A 141 14.04 -14.34 12.60
C ALA A 141 14.95 -13.74 11.52
N THR A 142 16.26 -13.93 11.64
CA THR A 142 17.21 -13.52 10.59
C THR A 142 16.82 -14.16 9.26
N ALA A 143 16.74 -13.35 8.20
CA ALA A 143 16.32 -13.77 6.86
C ALA A 143 14.90 -14.36 6.76
N ALA A 144 14.02 -14.11 7.73
CA ALA A 144 12.61 -14.47 7.62
C ALA A 144 11.98 -13.76 6.40
N PRO A 145 11.32 -14.48 5.48
CA PRO A 145 10.69 -13.85 4.33
C PRO A 145 9.50 -13.00 4.77
N TYR A 146 9.39 -11.83 4.15
CA TYR A 146 8.28 -10.89 4.32
C TYR A 146 7.54 -10.76 2.98
N PHE A 147 6.28 -11.18 2.95
CA PHE A 147 5.42 -11.07 1.77
C PHE A 147 4.42 -9.94 1.98
N ALA A 148 4.62 -8.81 1.30
CA ALA A 148 3.75 -7.65 1.38
C ALA A 148 2.78 -7.61 0.18
N CYS A 149 1.51 -7.29 0.43
CA CYS A 149 0.48 -7.15 -0.60
C CYS A 149 -0.35 -5.89 -0.37
N ALA A 150 -0.42 -5.02 -1.39
CA ALA A 150 -1.20 -3.79 -1.36
C ALA A 150 -1.91 -3.52 -2.70
N LEU A 151 -2.76 -2.49 -2.71
CA LEU A 151 -3.63 -2.16 -3.86
C LEU A 151 -2.90 -1.41 -4.99
N TYR A 152 -1.85 -0.67 -4.64
CA TYR A 152 -1.15 0.27 -5.52
C TYR A 152 0.16 -0.35 -6.00
N ASN A 153 0.36 -0.43 -7.32
CA ASN A 153 1.55 -1.04 -7.91
C ASN A 153 2.81 -0.24 -7.60
N ASP A 154 2.76 1.09 -7.64
CA ASP A 154 3.89 1.96 -7.30
C ASP A 154 4.30 1.86 -5.82
N GLN A 155 3.33 1.69 -4.92
CA GLN A 155 3.58 1.36 -3.52
C GLN A 155 4.28 0.00 -3.40
N VAL A 156 3.76 -1.04 -4.05
CA VAL A 156 4.35 -2.39 -4.02
C VAL A 156 5.76 -2.39 -4.60
N ASP A 157 6.00 -1.70 -5.72
CA ASP A 157 7.31 -1.58 -6.35
C ASP A 157 8.32 -0.90 -5.42
N PHE A 158 7.90 0.11 -4.66
CA PHE A 158 8.74 0.74 -3.64
C PHE A 158 9.03 -0.22 -2.47
N LEU A 159 8.02 -0.90 -1.95
CA LEU A 159 8.17 -1.83 -0.83
C LEU A 159 9.06 -3.03 -1.19
N ASN A 160 9.01 -3.51 -2.43
CA ASN A 160 9.91 -4.56 -2.92
C ASN A 160 11.38 -4.15 -3.00
N ARG A 161 11.69 -2.85 -3.04
CA ARG A 161 13.07 -2.35 -2.97
C ARG A 161 13.56 -2.21 -1.54
N PHE A 162 12.63 -2.06 -0.59
CA PHE A 162 12.92 -1.93 0.83
C PHE A 162 13.13 -3.28 1.51
N LEU A 163 12.29 -4.28 1.17
CA LEU A 163 12.37 -5.65 1.67
C LEU A 163 13.52 -6.44 1.03
#